data_AF-A0A146K8Z7-F1
#
_entry.id   AF-A0A146K8Z7-F1
#
_cell.length_a   1.000
_cell.length_b   1.000
_cell.length_c   1.000
_cell.angle_alpha   90.00
_cell.angle_beta   90.00
_cell.angle_gamma   90.00
#
_symmetry.space_group_name_H-M   'P 1'
#
loop_
_entity.id
_entity.type
_entity.pdbx_description
1 polymer ?
#
loop_
_entity_poly.entity_id
_entity_poly.type
_entity_poly.pdbx_seq_one_letter_code
_entity_poly.pdbx_strand_id
1 'polypeptide(L)' 'KYIKWNLEEENKLVDAILEYGQNWNLIFIKLFPQRSVSQIQNKYYMIKRIRPEEFISDEQEKQDELVYKQIRKLLL' A
#
# COMPACT_ATOMS: atom_id res chain seq x y z
N LYS A 1 -6.55 19.99 -7.30
CA LYS A 1 -7.34 19.69 -6.08
C LYS A 1 -6.63 18.57 -5.33
N TYR A 2 -6.17 18.80 -4.10
CA TYR A 2 -5.57 17.74 -3.27
C TYR A 2 -6.71 16.87 -2.73
N ILE A 3 -6.70 15.58 -3.07
CA ILE A 3 -7.65 14.60 -2.54
C ILE A 3 -6.92 13.80 -1.49
N LYS A 4 -7.36 13.91 -0.23
CA LYS A 4 -6.78 13.18 0.89
C LYS A 4 -7.17 11.70 0.77
N TRP A 5 -6.20 10.81 0.89
CA TRP A 5 -6.44 9.38 1.04
C TRP A 5 -6.84 9.08 2.48
N ASN A 6 -7.88 8.29 2.67
CA ASN A 6 -8.21 7.72 3.97
C ASN A 6 -7.65 6.29 4.10
N LEU A 7 -7.71 5.73 5.31
CA LEU A 7 -7.14 4.41 5.59
C LEU A 7 -7.85 3.29 4.82
N GLU A 8 -9.16 3.36 4.65
CA GLU A 8 -9.94 2.38 3.88
C GLU A 8 -9.50 2.35 2.41
N GLU A 9 -9.29 3.52 1.80
CA GLU A 9 -8.81 3.64 0.43
C GLU A 9 -7.36 3.16 0.28
N GLU A 10 -6.53 3.37 1.29
CA GLU A 10 -5.17 2.84 1.32
C GLU A 10 -5.15 1.33 1.39
N ASN A 11 -5.95 0.74 2.29
CA ASN A 11 -6.07 -0.71 2.42
C ASN A 11 -6.62 -1.31 1.11
N LYS A 12 -7.68 -0.72 0.56
CA LYS A 12 -8.24 -1.13 -0.74
C LYS A 12 -7.21 -1.07 -1.88
N LEU A 13 -6.31 -0.08 -1.85
CA LEU A 13 -5.22 0.01 -2.83
C LEU A 13 -4.20 -1.11 -2.62
N VAL A 14 -3.81 -1.38 -1.37
CA VAL A 14 -2.88 -2.47 -1.03
C VAL A 14 -3.45 -3.81 -1.49
N ASP A 15 -4.70 -4.12 -1.13
CA ASP A 15 -5.39 -5.35 -1.50
C ASP A 15 -5.42 -5.53 -3.03
N ALA A 16 -5.76 -4.46 -3.75
CA ALA A 16 -5.79 -4.48 -5.21
C ALA A 16 -4.41 -4.71 -5.84
N ILE A 17 -3.34 -4.22 -5.22
CA ILE A 17 -1.96 -4.44 -5.68
C ILE A 17 -1.52 -5.87 -5.38
N LEU A 18 -1.93 -6.45 -4.26
CA LEU A 18 -1.69 -7.85 -3.93
C LEU A 18 -2.44 -8.80 -4.89
N GLU A 19 -3.67 -8.46 -5.25
CA GLU A 19 -4.52 -9.27 -6.13
C GLU A 19 -4.16 -9.12 -7.62
N TYR A 20 -3.98 -7.88 -8.10
CA TYR A 20 -3.84 -7.59 -9.54
C TYR A 20 -2.42 -7.18 -9.94
N GLY A 21 -1.49 -7.10 -9.00
CA GLY A 21 -0.18 -6.49 -9.23
C GLY A 21 -0.29 -5.01 -9.57
N GLN A 22 0.75 -4.46 -10.21
CA GLN A 22 0.80 -3.05 -10.62
C GLN A 22 0.01 -2.75 -11.90
N ASN A 23 -1.15 -3.39 -12.08
CA ASN A 23 -2.04 -3.11 -13.21
C ASN A 23 -2.86 -1.83 -12.95
N TRP A 24 -2.20 -0.68 -13.11
CA TRP A 24 -2.76 0.62 -12.72
C TRP A 24 -4.05 0.98 -13.42
N ASN A 25 -4.18 0.64 -14.72
CA ASN A 25 -5.39 0.93 -15.49
C ASN A 25 -6.57 0.10 -14.98
N LEU A 26 -6.34 -1.17 -14.66
CA LEU A 26 -7.37 -2.03 -14.08
C LEU A 26 -7.82 -1.52 -12.71
N ILE A 27 -6.86 -1.17 -11.85
CA ILE A 27 -7.12 -0.65 -10.49
C ILE A 27 -7.86 0.69 -10.56
N PHE A 28 -7.46 1.58 -11.46
CA PHE A 28 -8.15 2.84 -11.72
C PHE A 28 -9.61 2.61 -12.12
N ILE A 29 -9.85 1.80 -13.14
CA ILE A 29 -11.20 1.56 -13.67
C ILE A 29 -12.10 0.89 -12.64
N LYS A 30 -11.60 -0.13 -11.93
CA LYS A 30 -12.42 -0.92 -11.00
C LYS A 30 -12.68 -0.24 -9.66
N LEU A 31 -11.69 0.46 -9.11
CA LEU A 31 -11.68 0.78 -7.67
C LEU A 31 -11.58 2.27 -7.37
N PHE A 32 -10.93 3.05 -8.25
CA PHE A 32 -10.65 4.46 -8.01
C PHE A 32 -10.94 5.37 -9.23
N PRO A 33 -12.15 5.30 -9.83
CA PRO A 33 -12.47 6.10 -11.03
C PRO A 33 -12.38 7.62 -10.80
N GLN A 34 -12.49 8.07 -9.53
CA GLN A 34 -12.36 9.47 -9.14
C GLN A 34 -10.90 9.95 -8.94
N ARG A 35 -9.90 9.07 -9.10
CA ARG A 35 -8.47 9.41 -8.98
C ARG A 35 -7.75 9.17 -10.29
N SER A 36 -6.78 10.01 -10.63
CA SER A 36 -5.93 9.71 -11.78
C SER A 36 -4.99 8.54 -11.48
N VAL A 37 -4.56 7.84 -12.54
CA VAL A 37 -3.54 6.77 -12.44
C VAL A 37 -2.29 7.25 -11.71
N SER A 38 -1.83 8.48 -11.98
CA SER A 38 -0.67 9.05 -11.29
C SER A 38 -0.88 9.23 -9.79
N GLN A 39 -2.09 9.58 -9.34
CA GLN A 39 -2.41 9.67 -7.91
C GLN A 39 -2.36 8.30 -7.24
N ILE A 40 -2.81 7.25 -7.92
CA ILE A 40 -2.78 5.87 -7.44
C ILE A 40 -1.33 5.39 -7.32
N GLN A 41 -0.51 5.57 -8.36
CA GLN A 41 0.92 5.22 -8.36
C GLN A 41 1.69 5.95 -7.26
N ASN A 42 1.52 7.27 -7.17
CA ASN A 42 2.16 8.08 -6.13
C ASN A 42 1.80 7.56 -4.74
N LYS A 43 0.53 7.20 -4.52
CA LYS A 43 0.11 6.66 -3.22
C LYS A 43 0.76 5.31 -2.93
N TYR A 44 0.79 4.41 -3.91
CA TYR A 44 1.48 3.12 -3.78
C TYR A 44 2.95 3.31 -3.37
N TYR A 45 3.72 4.15 -4.06
CA TYR A 45 5.12 4.37 -3.71
C TYR A 45 5.30 5.02 -2.34
N MET A 46 4.39 5.89 -1.92
CA MET A 46 4.39 6.43 -0.56
C MET A 46 4.15 5.34 0.50
N ILE A 47 3.15 4.47 0.31
CA ILE A 47 2.87 3.36 1.23
C ILE A 47 4.06 2.42 1.24
N LYS A 48 4.57 1.99 0.08
CA LYS A 48 5.71 1.08 -0.01
C LYS A 48 6.96 1.61 0.69
N ARG A 49 7.17 2.92 0.72
CA ARG A 49 8.30 3.54 1.43
C ARG A 49 8.09 3.56 2.95
N ILE A 50 6.88 3.83 3.41
CA ILE A 50 6.57 4.06 4.84
C ILE A 50 6.19 2.77 5.56
N ARG A 51 5.42 1.92 4.87
CA ARG A 51 4.81 0.66 5.34
C ARG A 51 4.97 -0.46 4.29
N PRO A 52 6.20 -0.88 3.93
CA PRO A 52 6.40 -1.97 2.96
C PRO A 52 5.79 -3.30 3.39
N GLU A 53 5.64 -3.53 4.70
CA GLU A 53 5.03 -4.73 5.30
C GLU A 53 3.57 -4.94 4.88
N GLU A 54 2.87 -3.88 4.45
CA GLU A 54 1.50 -3.99 3.95
C GLU A 54 1.43 -4.75 2.62
N PHE A 55 2.55 -4.87 1.90
CA PHE A 55 2.64 -5.61 0.64
C PHE A 55 3.19 -7.03 0.82
N ILE A 56 3.25 -7.54 2.05
CA ILE A 56 3.56 -8.93 2.36
C ILE A 56 2.22 -9.66 2.45
N SER A 57 2.00 -10.63 1.56
CA SER A 57 0.76 -11.41 1.50
C SER A 57 0.65 -12.48 2.59
N ASP A 58 1.80 -12.99 3.05
CA ASP A 58 1.86 -13.97 4.13
C ASP A 58 1.78 -13.25 5.48
N GLU A 59 0.76 -13.58 6.27
CA GLU A 59 0.51 -12.88 7.54
C GLU A 59 1.61 -13.17 8.57
N GLN A 60 2.20 -14.38 8.56
CA GLN A 60 3.30 -14.71 9.47
C GLN A 60 4.55 -13.90 9.11
N GLU A 61 4.90 -13.84 7.82
CA GLU A 61 6.01 -13.02 7.32
C GLU A 61 5.79 -11.53 7.62
N LYS A 62 4.54 -11.04 7.51
CA LYS A 62 4.18 -9.67 7.86
C LYS A 62 4.40 -9.39 9.34
N GLN A 63 3.98 -10.29 10.23
CA GLN A 63 4.21 -10.14 11.67
C GLN A 63 5.72 -10.17 12.00
N ASP A 64 6.48 -11.07 11.37
CA ASP A 64 7.92 -11.18 11.58
C ASP A 64 8.66 -9.90 11.17
N GLU A 65 8.32 -9.31 10.01
CA GLU A 65 8.90 -8.04 9.54
C GLU A 65 8.56 -6.87 10.49
N LEU A 66 7.33 -6.85 11.02
CA LEU A 66 6.91 -5.82 11.98
C LEU A 66 7.72 -5.91 13.29
N VAL A 67 7.92 -7.13 13.80
CA VAL A 67 8.75 -7.39 14.99
C VAL A 67 10.19 -6.97 14.74
N TYR A 68 10.77 -7.35 13.59
CA TYR A 68 12.14 -6.98 13.23
C TYR A 68 12.33 -5.46 13.20
N LYS A 69 11.40 -4.72 12.59
CA LYS A 69 11.43 -3.25 12.57
C LYS A 69 11.35 -2.64 13.97
N GLN A 70 10.48 -3.19 14.82
CA GLN A 70 10.34 -2.71 16.20
C GLN A 70 11.64 -2.91 16.99
N ILE A 71 12.29 -4.07 16.86
CA ILE A 71 13.58 -4.35 17.50
C ILE A 71 14.66 -3.41 16.96
N ARG A 72 14.78 -3.27 15.63
CA ARG A 72 15.79 -2.40 15.01
C ARG A 72 15.66 -0.95 15.46
N LYS A 73 14.43 -0.46 15.65
CA LYS A 73 14.17 0.89 16.17
C LYS A 73 14.62 1.07 17.62
N LEU A 74 14.61 0.01 18.44
CA LEU A 74 15.04 0.06 19.84
C LEU A 74 16.56 -0.02 20.02
N LEU A 75 17.28 -0.46 18.98
CA LEU A 75 18.74 -0.62 18.97
C LEU A 75 19.49 0.58 18.37
N LEU A 76 18.77 1.67 18.04
CA LEU A 76 19.29 2.94 17.53
C LEU A 76 18.97 4.06 18.53
#